data_AF-A0A3N4IZX4-F1
#
_entry.id   AF-A0A3N4IZX4-F1
#
_cell.length_a   1.000
_cell.length_b   1.000
_cell.length_c   1.000
_cell.angle_alpha   90.00
_cell.angle_beta   90.00
_cell.angle_gamma   90.00
#
_symmetry.space_group_name_H-M   'P 1'
#
loop_
_entity.id
_entity.type
_entity.pdbx_description
1 polymer ?
#
loop_
_entity_poly.entity_id
_entity_poly.type
_entity_poly.pdbx_seq_one_letter_code
_entity_poly.pdbx_strand_id
1 'polypeptide(L)'
;MKSHKTPTVLQLLWAHNITPSLIPTGCTSLVQPLDVSVNKPFKELMQDLTDEKIFKLESVEDFEKWTVGDRRVMTTHYIGEVFNQFHS
;
A
#
# COMPACT_ATOMS: atom_id res chain seq x y z
N MET A 1 -11.05 6.07 -19.36
CA MET A 1 -11.85 7.15 -18.74
C MET A 1 -11.73 7.01 -17.22
N LYS A 2 -11.41 8.07 -16.47
CA LYS A 2 -11.29 8.02 -15.00
C LYS A 2 -12.70 8.07 -14.38
N SER A 3 -13.14 6.99 -13.72
CA SER A 3 -14.52 6.84 -13.19
C SER A 3 -14.96 7.98 -12.25
N HIS A 4 -14.04 8.47 -11.42
CA HIS A 4 -14.26 9.58 -10.48
C HIS A 4 -14.47 10.95 -11.13
N LYS A 5 -14.32 11.08 -12.46
CA LYS A 5 -14.54 12.33 -13.21
C LYS A 5 -15.83 12.32 -14.03
N THR A 6 -16.64 11.27 -13.92
CA THR A 6 -17.90 11.18 -14.67
C THR A 6 -18.89 12.26 -14.18
N PRO A 7 -19.71 12.84 -15.07
CA PRO A 7 -20.71 13.82 -14.67
C PRO A 7 -21.64 13.30 -13.58
N THR A 8 -22.04 12.03 -13.65
CA THR A 8 -22.87 11.37 -12.63
C THR A 8 -22.24 11.41 -11.24
N VAL A 9 -20.95 11.10 -11.12
CA VAL A 9 -20.24 11.15 -9.83
C VAL A 9 -20.10 12.58 -9.32
N LEU A 10 -19.74 13.53 -10.20
CA LEU A 10 -19.58 14.93 -9.80
C LEU A 10 -20.91 15.58 -9.36
N GLN A 11 -22.01 15.26 -10.04
CA GLN A 11 -23.35 15.70 -9.66
C GLN A 11 -23.78 15.12 -8.32
N LEU A 12 -23.48 13.84 -8.06
CA LEU A 12 -23.77 13.20 -6.78
C LEU A 12 -23.01 13.89 -5.63
N LEU A 13 -21.71 14.14 -5.81
CA LEU A 13 -20.90 14.84 -4.80
C LEU A 13 -21.44 16.25 -4.54
N TRP A 14 -21.81 16.97 -5.60
CA TRP A 14 -22.39 18.31 -5.48
C TRP A 14 -23.75 18.29 -4.75
N ALA A 15 -24.63 17.33 -5.04
CA ALA A 15 -25.91 17.16 -4.34
C ALA A 15 -25.75 16.88 -2.83
N HIS A 16 -24.60 16.35 -2.43
CA HIS A 16 -24.23 16.13 -1.03
C HIS A 16 -23.35 17.23 -0.43
N ASN A 17 -23.20 18.38 -1.11
CA ASN A 17 -22.33 19.49 -0.70
C ASN A 17 -20.85 19.09 -0.49
N ILE A 18 -20.37 18.15 -1.30
CA ILE A 18 -18.98 17.69 -1.27
C ILE A 18 -18.22 18.32 -2.44
N THR A 19 -17.16 19.07 -2.13
CA THR A 19 -16.22 19.61 -3.13
C THR A 19 -15.10 18.60 -3.39
N PRO A 20 -15.04 17.95 -4.57
CA PRO A 20 -13.96 17.01 -4.87
C PRO A 20 -12.63 17.75 -5.06
N SER A 21 -11.58 17.28 -4.39
CA SER A 21 -10.20 17.68 -4.69
C SER A 21 -9.65 16.81 -5.82
N LEU A 22 -9.50 17.39 -7.02
CA LEU A 22 -8.97 16.68 -8.19
C LEU A 22 -7.45 16.80 -8.24
N ILE A 23 -6.75 15.74 -7.84
CA ILE A 23 -5.29 15.71 -7.83
C ILE A 23 -4.72 15.54 -9.24
N PRO A 24 -3.75 16.36 -9.66
CA PRO A 24 -3.05 16.19 -10.93
C PRO A 24 -2.33 14.84 -11.01
N THR A 25 -2.21 14.31 -12.22
CA THR A 25 -1.43 13.08 -12.45
C THR A 25 0.02 13.30 -11.99
N GLY A 26 0.58 12.33 -11.26
CA GLY A 26 1.95 12.42 -10.72
C GLY A 26 2.05 13.11 -9.36
N CYS A 27 1.01 13.81 -8.89
CA CYS A 27 1.02 14.47 -7.59
C CYS A 27 0.45 13.61 -6.46
N THR A 28 -0.12 12.44 -6.77
CA THR A 28 -0.79 11.58 -5.79
C THR A 28 0.09 11.25 -4.57
N SER A 29 1.35 10.85 -4.80
CA SER A 29 2.32 10.56 -3.73
C SER A 29 2.85 11.80 -2.99
N LEU A 30 2.44 13.00 -3.41
CA LEU A 30 2.88 14.27 -2.82
C LEU A 30 1.76 14.94 -2.03
N VAL A 31 0.53 14.89 -2.53
CA VAL A 31 -0.56 15.72 -2.00
C VAL A 31 -1.81 14.94 -1.59
N GLN A 32 -1.96 13.67 -1.99
CA GLN A 32 -3.14 12.90 -1.59
C GLN A 32 -2.92 12.36 -0.17
N PRO A 33 -3.73 12.77 0.83
CA PRO A 33 -3.47 12.41 2.23
C PRO A 33 -3.44 10.89 2.47
N LEU A 34 -4.34 10.14 1.83
CA LEU A 34 -4.36 8.68 1.95
C LEU A 34 -3.07 8.05 1.42
N ASP A 35 -2.49 8.56 0.34
CA ASP A 35 -1.26 7.98 -0.20
C ASP A 35 -0.02 8.39 0.59
N VAL A 36 0.06 9.64 1.04
CA VAL A 36 1.21 10.17 1.78
C VAL A 36 1.22 9.70 3.23
N SER A 37 0.08 9.78 3.92
CA SER A 37 0.01 9.61 5.37
C SER A 37 -0.38 8.20 5.79
N VAL A 38 -0.93 7.38 4.89
CA VAL A 38 -1.36 6.01 5.21
C VAL A 38 -0.63 4.99 4.33
N ASN A 39 -0.83 5.03 3.02
CA ASN A 39 -0.31 3.98 2.14
C ASN A 39 1.21 3.95 2.10
N LYS A 40 1.88 5.12 2.10
CA LYS A 40 3.34 5.20 2.12
C LYS A 40 3.93 4.57 3.39
N PRO A 41 3.64 5.06 4.61
CA PRO A 41 4.24 4.48 5.81
C PRO A 41 3.83 3.02 6.03
N PHE A 42 2.62 2.62 5.63
CA PHE A 42 2.20 1.22 5.66
C PHE A 42 3.06 0.33 4.74
N LYS A 43 3.33 0.78 3.51
CA LYS A 43 4.18 0.06 2.56
C LYS A 43 5.65 0.04 2.99
N GLU A 44 6.14 1.12 3.59
CA GLU A 44 7.50 1.18 4.15
C GLU A 44 7.65 0.17 5.29
N LEU A 45 6.71 0.13 6.24
CA LEU A 45 6.71 -0.87 7.32
C LEU A 45 6.62 -2.32 6.78
N MET A 46 5.78 -2.54 5.77
CA MET A 46 5.67 -3.84 5.11
C MET A 46 7.01 -4.25 4.49
N GLN A 47 7.69 -3.32 3.82
CA GLN A 47 8.97 -3.57 3.19
C GLN A 47 10.01 -3.91 4.26
N ASP A 48 10.15 -3.10 5.31
CA ASP A 48 11.12 -3.30 6.38
C ASP A 48 10.99 -4.68 7.04
N LEU A 49 9.75 -5.07 7.40
CA LEU A 49 9.49 -6.37 8.04
C LEU A 49 9.72 -7.55 7.08
N THR A 50 9.34 -7.40 5.82
CA THR A 50 9.53 -8.43 4.80
C THR A 50 11.02 -8.62 4.50
N ASP A 51 11.77 -7.53 4.36
CA ASP A 51 13.21 -7.54 4.06
C ASP A 51 14.02 -8.10 5.25
N GLU A 52 13.70 -7.70 6.48
CA GLU A 52 14.31 -8.27 7.69
C GLU A 52 14.08 -9.79 7.77
N LYS A 53 12.87 -10.24 7.42
CA LYS A 53 12.54 -11.67 7.46
C LYS A 53 13.25 -12.45 6.37
N ILE A 54 13.29 -11.93 5.14
CA ILE A 54 14.05 -12.54 4.03
C ILE A 54 15.51 -12.67 4.47
N PHE A 55 16.12 -11.60 4.97
CA PHE A 55 17.50 -11.63 5.42
C PHE A 55 17.76 -12.72 6.47
N LYS A 56 16.90 -12.84 7.50
CA LYS A 56 17.02 -13.88 8.53
C LYS A 56 16.92 -15.29 7.96
N LEU A 57 16.04 -15.52 6.99
CA LEU A 57 15.84 -16.84 6.41
C LEU A 57 16.95 -17.21 5.42
N GLU A 58 17.41 -16.25 4.61
CA GLU A 58 18.53 -16.43 3.68
C GLU A 58 19.88 -16.62 4.40
N SER A 59 20.00 -16.19 5.65
CA SER A 59 21.22 -16.35 6.46
C SER A 59 21.45 -17.74 7.08
N VAL A 60 20.53 -18.70 6.85
CA VAL A 60 20.65 -20.07 7.38
C VAL A 60 21.56 -20.92 6.48
N GLU A 61 22.47 -21.73 7.05
CA GLU A 61 23.51 -22.47 6.30
C GLU A 61 22.97 -23.37 5.16
N ASP A 62 21.78 -23.95 5.33
CA ASP A 62 21.12 -24.83 4.33
C ASP A 62 20.02 -24.10 3.53
N PHE A 63 20.11 -22.79 3.35
CA PHE A 63 19.07 -22.05 2.63
C PHE A 63 19.04 -22.38 1.13
N GLU A 64 17.99 -23.07 0.69
CA GLU A 64 17.67 -23.21 -0.72
C GLU A 64 17.05 -21.91 -1.26
N LYS A 65 17.61 -21.41 -2.37
CA LYS A 65 17.19 -20.15 -2.97
C LYS A 65 15.68 -20.12 -3.22
N TRP A 66 14.98 -19.23 -2.52
CA TRP A 66 13.54 -19.06 -2.70
C TRP A 66 13.17 -18.65 -4.12
N THR A 67 12.07 -19.25 -4.59
CA THR A 67 11.41 -18.81 -5.81
C THR A 67 10.67 -17.49 -5.57
N VAL A 68 10.27 -16.82 -6.66
CA VAL A 68 9.36 -15.66 -6.56
C VAL A 68 8.03 -16.05 -5.90
N GLY A 69 7.60 -17.31 -6.06
CA GLY A 69 6.38 -17.83 -5.44
C GLY A 69 6.48 -17.86 -3.91
N ASP A 70 7.58 -18.40 -3.38
CA ASP A 70 7.80 -18.50 -1.94
C ASP A 70 7.84 -17.12 -1.28
N ARG A 71 8.51 -16.16 -1.93
CA ARG A 71 8.54 -14.76 -1.49
C ARG A 71 7.13 -14.15 -1.43
N ARG A 72 6.26 -14.40 -2.41
CA ARG A 72 4.87 -13.90 -2.41
C ARG A 72 4.03 -14.51 -1.30
N VAL A 73 4.18 -15.81 -1.04
CA VAL A 73 3.47 -16.49 0.06
C VAL A 73 3.89 -15.88 1.39
N MET A 74 5.21 -15.70 1.59
CA MET A 74 5.76 -15.06 2.77
C MET A 74 5.22 -13.64 2.93
N THR A 75 5.35 -12.77 1.92
CA THR A 75 4.81 -11.39 2.00
C THR A 75 3.33 -11.37 2.36
N THR A 76 2.52 -12.27 1.78
CA THR A 76 1.08 -12.35 2.09
C THR A 76 0.81 -12.67 3.55
N HIS A 77 1.59 -13.58 4.15
CA HIS A 77 1.48 -13.91 5.57
C HIS A 77 1.77 -12.69 6.46
N TYR A 78 2.84 -11.95 6.14
CA TYR A 78 3.28 -10.81 6.96
C TYR A 78 2.43 -9.55 6.79
N ILE A 79 1.65 -9.39 5.71
CA ILE A 79 0.70 -8.28 5.57
C ILE A 79 -0.26 -8.20 6.77
N GLY A 80 -0.69 -9.33 7.32
CA GLY A 80 -1.55 -9.37 8.50
C GLY A 80 -0.86 -8.84 9.75
N GLU A 81 0.41 -9.20 9.96
CA GLU A 81 1.21 -8.71 11.08
C GLU A 81 1.48 -7.21 10.96
N VAL A 82 1.85 -6.75 9.76
CA VAL A 82 2.06 -5.33 9.44
C VAL A 82 0.80 -4.52 9.74
N PHE A 83 -0.37 -5.04 9.35
CA PHE A 83 -1.65 -4.38 9.63
C PHE A 83 -1.88 -4.20 11.13
N ASN A 84 -1.67 -5.24 11.94
CA ASN A 84 -1.83 -5.13 13.38
C ASN A 84 -0.85 -4.12 13.99
N GLN A 85 0.42 -4.15 13.59
CA GLN A 85 1.43 -3.22 14.10
C GLN A 85 1.16 -1.77 13.70
N PHE A 86 0.68 -1.53 12.47
CA PHE A 86 0.39 -0.18 11.99
C PHE A 86 -0.78 0.50 12.71
N HIS A 87 -1.69 -0.29 13.29
CA HIS A 87 -2.89 0.19 13.99
C HIS A 87 -2.82 0.05 15.52
N SER A 88 -1.69 -0.41 16.06
CA SER A 88 -1.44 -0.51 17.51
C SER A 88 -0.90 0.80 18.07
#